data_AF-A0A1F3N808-F1
#
_entry.id   AF-A0A1F3N808-F1
#
_cell.length_a   1.000
_cell.length_b   1.000
_cell.length_c   1.000
_cell.angle_alpha   90.00
_cell.angle_beta   90.00
_cell.angle_gamma   90.00
#
_symmetry.space_group_name_H-M   'P 1'
#
loop_
_entity.id
_entity.type
_entity.pdbx_description
1 polymer ?
#
loop_
_entity_poly.entity_id
_entity_poly.type
_entity_poly.pdbx_seq_one_letter_code
_entity_poly.pdbx_strand_id
1 'polypeptide(L)'
;MPYREKPVEKLYYSIGETAEMLDVPISTIRFWENEFDILKPMKNKKGNRMFTPADIKNLKIIHHLLKEEGMTLQGAKKRLSGKWEETDYKYEINESLQKIKSLLLDLRDNI
;
A
#
# COMPACT_ATOMS: atom_id res chain seq x y z
N MET A 1 -36.74 4.19 -8.14
CA MET A 1 -35.67 3.44 -7.45
C MET A 1 -34.60 4.43 -7.04
N PRO A 2 -34.22 4.54 -5.75
CA PRO A 2 -33.17 5.47 -5.35
C PRO A 2 -31.84 4.92 -5.86
N TYR A 3 -31.11 5.71 -6.64
CA TYR A 3 -29.76 5.39 -7.07
C TYR A 3 -28.88 5.32 -5.83
N ARG A 4 -28.31 4.14 -5.52
CA ARG A 4 -27.20 4.07 -4.55
C ARG A 4 -25.99 4.65 -5.24
N GLU A 5 -25.57 5.85 -4.83
CA GLU A 5 -24.34 6.46 -5.31
C GLU A 5 -23.18 5.50 -5.02
N LYS A 6 -22.50 5.05 -6.08
CA LYS A 6 -21.23 4.32 -5.91
C LYS A 6 -20.23 5.34 -5.35
N PRO A 7 -19.52 5.02 -4.26
CA PRO A 7 -18.51 5.93 -3.73
C PRO A 7 -17.48 6.22 -4.82
N VAL A 8 -17.17 7.51 -5.00
CA VAL A 8 -16.19 7.94 -5.99
C VAL A 8 -14.80 7.53 -5.48
N GLU A 9 -14.25 6.47 -6.05
CA GLU A 9 -12.89 6.04 -5.74
C GLU A 9 -11.89 7.05 -6.29
N LYS A 10 -11.00 7.53 -5.42
CA LYS A 10 -9.98 8.50 -5.80
C LYS A 10 -8.92 7.82 -6.65
N LEU A 11 -8.72 8.32 -7.87
CA LEU A 11 -7.81 7.75 -8.86
C LEU A 11 -6.34 8.06 -8.61
N TYR A 12 -6.06 9.17 -7.92
CA TYR A 12 -4.69 9.61 -7.66
C TYR A 12 -4.54 10.23 -6.28
N TYR A 13 -3.44 9.91 -5.62
CA TYR A 13 -3.06 10.41 -4.31
C TYR A 13 -1.79 11.24 -4.42
N SER A 14 -1.72 12.35 -3.70
CA SER A 14 -0.50 13.15 -3.61
C SER A 14 0.52 12.47 -2.69
N ILE A 15 1.81 12.82 -2.83
CA ILE A 15 2.85 12.26 -1.93
C ILE A 15 2.60 12.55 -0.45
N GLY A 16 1.96 13.67 -0.11
CA GLY A 16 1.60 14.00 1.28
C GLY A 16 0.53 13.07 1.82
N GLU A 17 -0.54 12.85 1.05
CA GLU A 17 -1.60 11.91 1.41
C GLU A 17 -1.06 10.48 1.53
N THR A 18 -0.20 10.06 0.60
CA THR A 18 0.46 8.76 0.68
C THR A 18 1.33 8.61 1.93
N ALA A 19 2.04 9.66 2.33
CA ALA A 19 2.86 9.69 3.53
C ALA A 19 2.01 9.53 4.80
N GLU A 20 0.91 10.27 4.88
CA GLU A 20 -0.06 10.18 5.99
C GLU A 20 -0.71 8.80 6.06
N MET A 21 -1.10 8.21 4.93
CA MET A 21 -1.71 6.87 4.88
C MET A 21 -0.80 5.75 5.38
N LEU A 22 0.51 5.91 5.21
CA LEU A 22 1.52 4.93 5.60
C LEU A 22 2.20 5.27 6.93
N ASP A 23 1.86 6.42 7.52
CA ASP A 23 2.52 6.98 8.71
C ASP A 23 4.06 7.02 8.57
N VAL A 24 4.54 7.48 7.40
CA VAL A 24 5.97 7.62 7.11
C VAL A 24 6.31 9.01 6.60
N PRO A 25 7.54 9.51 6.84
CA PRO A 25 7.98 10.76 6.23
C PRO A 25 7.93 10.73 4.70
N ILE A 26 7.62 11.87 4.09
CA ILE A 26 7.64 12.06 2.62
C ILE A 26 8.99 11.64 2.00
N SER A 27 10.10 11.88 2.71
CA SER A 27 11.44 11.49 2.27
C SER A 27 11.58 9.97 2.11
N THR A 28 10.91 9.18 2.95
CA THR A 28 10.88 7.71 2.86
C THR A 28 10.18 7.24 1.59
N ILE A 29 9.06 7.85 1.21
CA ILE A 29 8.37 7.50 -0.04
C ILE A 29 9.24 7.83 -1.25
N ARG A 30 9.92 9.00 -1.25
CA ARG A 30 10.86 9.36 -2.32
C ARG A 30 12.05 8.40 -2.39
N PHE A 31 12.52 7.95 -1.24
CA PHE A 31 13.59 6.96 -1.17
C PHE A 31 13.12 5.63 -1.77
N TRP A 32 11.96 5.11 -1.38
CA TRP A 32 11.41 3.87 -1.94
C TRP A 32 11.12 3.96 -3.43
N GLU A 33 10.61 5.09 -3.93
CA GLU A 33 10.45 5.34 -5.38
C GLU A 33 11.76 5.13 -6.15
N ASN A 34 12.89 5.60 -5.61
CA ASN A 34 14.19 5.44 -6.28
C ASN A 34 14.75 4.02 -6.14
N GLU A 35 14.39 3.31 -5.08
CA GLU A 35 14.95 2.00 -4.76
C GLU A 35 14.17 0.84 -5.42
N PHE A 36 12.85 0.98 -5.59
CA PHE A 36 11.99 -0.07 -6.12
C PHE A 36 11.44 0.29 -7.50
N ASP A 37 11.89 -0.41 -8.54
CA ASP A 37 11.51 -0.15 -9.94
C ASP A 37 10.00 -0.26 -10.22
N ILE A 38 9.24 -0.94 -9.36
CA ILE A 38 7.79 -1.06 -9.51
C ILE A 38 7.04 0.23 -9.17
N LEU A 39 7.65 1.11 -8.38
CA LEU A 39 7.05 2.38 -8.00
C LEU A 39 7.34 3.42 -9.08
N LYS A 40 6.41 3.59 -10.01
CA LYS A 40 6.53 4.56 -11.11
C LYS A 40 5.42 5.60 -11.04
N PRO A 41 5.39 6.47 -10.01
CA PRO A 41 4.34 7.46 -9.86
C PRO A 41 4.35 8.43 -11.04
N MET A 42 3.17 8.77 -11.54
CA MET A 42 3.04 9.80 -12.57
C MET A 42 3.40 11.16 -12.01
N LYS A 43 4.08 11.99 -12.80
CA LYS A 43 4.34 13.39 -12.44
C LYS A 43 3.37 14.29 -13.19
N ASN A 44 2.70 15.19 -12.46
CA ASN A 44 1.84 16.18 -13.08
C ASN A 44 2.66 17.31 -13.76
N LYS A 45 1.99 18.25 -14.44
CA LYS A 45 2.65 19.38 -15.12
C LYS A 45 3.53 20.26 -14.21
N LYS A 46 3.27 20.25 -12.89
CA LYS A 46 4.04 20.99 -11.88
C LYS A 46 5.17 20.17 -11.25
N GLY A 47 5.36 18.91 -11.67
CA GLY A 47 6.38 18.01 -11.15
C GLY A 47 5.99 17.26 -9.86
N ASN A 48 4.74 17.40 -9.38
CA ASN A 48 4.27 16.67 -8.21
C ASN A 48 3.94 15.23 -8.57
N ARG A 49 4.33 14.31 -7.68
CA ARG A 49 4.06 12.87 -7.81
C ARG A 49 2.61 12.57 -7.47
N MET A 50 2.00 11.78 -8.34
CA MET A 50 0.64 11.27 -8.23
C MET A 50 0.74 9.74 -8.19
N PHE A 51 0.27 9.17 -7.10
CA PHE A 51 0.25 7.73 -6.85
C PHE A 51 -1.12 7.17 -7.18
N THR A 52 -1.18 6.11 -7.97
CA THR A 52 -2.41 5.37 -8.24
C THR A 52 -2.74 4.45 -7.05
N PRO A 53 -3.98 3.94 -6.92
CA PRO A 53 -4.30 2.91 -5.93
C PRO A 53 -3.35 1.70 -5.97
N ALA A 54 -2.89 1.31 -7.16
CA ALA A 54 -1.90 0.24 -7.32
C ALA A 54 -0.54 0.62 -6.73
N ASP A 55 -0.07 1.85 -6.94
CA ASP A 55 1.17 2.33 -6.32
C ASP A 55 1.07 2.36 -4.79
N ILE A 56 -0.09 2.77 -4.26
CA ILE A 56 -0.36 2.75 -2.81
C ILE A 56 -0.29 1.32 -2.27
N LYS A 57 -0.88 0.35 -2.97
CA LYS A 57 -0.81 -1.07 -2.61
C LYS A 57 0.65 -1.55 -2.56
N ASN A 58 1.43 -1.24 -3.60
CA ASN A 58 2.84 -1.59 -3.67
C ASN A 58 3.65 -0.98 -2.50
N LEU A 59 3.37 0.29 -2.17
CA LEU A 59 3.99 0.96 -1.03
C LEU A 59 3.62 0.33 0.32
N LYS A 60 2.37 -0.12 0.50
CA LYS A 60 1.94 -0.84 1.71
C LYS A 60 2.68 -2.17 1.87
N ILE A 61 2.88 -2.92 0.80
CA ILE A 61 3.66 -4.16 0.82
C ILE A 61 5.11 -3.87 1.19
N ILE A 62 5.73 -2.87 0.56
CA ILE A 62 7.10 -2.45 0.89
C ILE A 62 7.22 -2.03 2.36
N HIS A 63 6.24 -1.25 2.85
CA HIS A 63 6.17 -0.85 4.26
C HIS A 63 6.13 -2.07 5.19
N HIS A 64 5.23 -3.02 4.94
CA HIS A 64 5.09 -4.25 5.72
C HIS A 64 6.41 -5.05 5.76
N LEU A 65 7.05 -5.25 4.61
CA LEU A 65 8.31 -6.00 4.54
C LEU A 65 9.44 -5.34 5.35
N LEU A 66 9.55 -4.00 5.29
CA LEU A 66 10.64 -3.27 5.94
C LEU A 66 10.39 -2.99 7.42
N LYS A 67 9.14 -2.69 7.81
CA LYS A 67 8.79 -2.22 9.15
C LYS A 67 8.22 -3.32 10.04
N GLU A 68 7.40 -4.21 9.48
CA GLU A 68 6.71 -5.25 10.26
C GLU A 68 7.50 -6.56 10.24
N GLU A 69 8.01 -6.98 9.08
CA GLU A 69 8.85 -8.18 8.97
C GLU A 69 10.34 -7.90 9.25
N GLY A 70 10.76 -6.62 9.31
CA GLY A 70 12.13 -6.24 9.64
C GLY A 70 13.18 -6.59 8.57
N MET A 71 12.77 -6.75 7.31
CA MET A 71 13.70 -7.04 6.22
C MET A 71 14.63 -5.85 5.93
N THR A 72 15.85 -6.17 5.51
CA THR A 72 16.74 -5.15 4.94
C THR A 72 16.22 -4.72 3.57
N LEU A 73 16.60 -3.51 3.14
CA LEU A 73 16.21 -2.98 1.83
C LEU A 73 16.59 -3.93 0.68
N GLN A 74 17.79 -4.51 0.73
CA GLN A 74 18.25 -5.48 -0.27
C GLN A 74 17.43 -6.78 -0.21
N GLY A 75 17.07 -7.26 0.98
CA GLY A 75 16.22 -8.43 1.16
C GLY A 75 14.81 -8.22 0.59
N ALA A 76 14.20 -7.06 0.89
CA ALA A 76 12.91 -6.68 0.34
C ALA A 76 12.97 -6.58 -1.21
N LYS A 77 13.99 -5.91 -1.77
CA LYS A 77 14.18 -5.85 -3.23
C LYS A 77 14.28 -7.24 -3.86
N LYS A 78 15.09 -8.12 -3.28
CA LYS A 78 15.27 -9.49 -3.80
C LYS A 78 13.98 -10.32 -3.73
N ARG A 79 13.19 -10.15 -2.67
CA ARG A 79 11.88 -10.80 -2.54
C ARG A 79 10.91 -10.30 -3.60
N LEU A 80 10.97 -9.01 -3.92
CA LEU A 80 10.08 -8.36 -4.87
C LEU A 80 10.51 -8.56 -6.33
N SER A 81 11.81 -8.76 -6.63
CA SER A 81 12.35 -8.80 -8.01
C SER A 81 12.11 -10.10 -8.79
N GLY A 82 11.43 -11.11 -8.20
CA GLY A 82 11.12 -12.36 -8.90
C GLY A 82 9.86 -13.07 -8.40
N LYS A 83 9.18 -12.50 -7.39
CA LYS A 83 8.01 -13.06 -6.72
C LYS A 83 7.00 -11.98 -6.35
N TRP A 84 6.90 -10.93 -7.19
CA TRP A 84 5.98 -9.82 -6.91
C TRP A 84 4.55 -10.31 -6.74
N GLU A 85 4.04 -11.05 -7.73
CA GLU A 85 2.67 -11.61 -7.70
C GLU A 85 2.45 -12.57 -6.51
N GLU A 86 3.43 -13.42 -6.19
CA GLU A 86 3.36 -14.33 -5.03
C GLU A 86 3.31 -13.53 -3.71
N THR A 87 4.10 -12.46 -3.61
CA THR A 87 4.15 -11.62 -2.41
C THR A 87 2.89 -10.77 -2.26
N ASP A 88 2.38 -10.24 -3.37
CA ASP A 88 1.12 -9.50 -3.45
C ASP A 88 -0.05 -10.38 -3.02
N TYR A 89 -0.16 -11.60 -3.58
CA TYR A 89 -1.20 -12.56 -3.22
C TYR A 89 -1.13 -12.97 -1.73
N LYS A 90 0.07 -13.22 -1.21
CA LYS A 90 0.26 -13.50 0.23
C LYS A 90 -0.17 -12.34 1.11
N TYR A 91 0.13 -11.11 0.70
CA TYR A 91 -0.30 -9.91 1.41
C TYR A 91 -1.82 -9.76 1.39
N GLU A 92 -2.48 -9.94 0.25
CA GLU A 92 -3.95 -9.88 0.13
C GLU A 92 -4.66 -10.93 0.99
N ILE A 93 -4.15 -12.17 1.00
CA ILE A 93 -4.67 -13.22 1.88
C ILE A 93 -4.53 -12.79 3.33
N ASN A 94 -3.36 -12.30 3.73
CA ASN A 94 -3.13 -11.87 5.11
C ASN A 94 -4.11 -10.76 5.50
N GLU A 95 -4.25 -9.73 4.66
CA GLU A 95 -5.18 -8.63 4.90
C GLU A 95 -6.63 -9.12 5.04
N SER A 96 -7.05 -10.04 4.17
CA SER A 96 -8.39 -10.65 4.22
C SER A 96 -8.63 -11.44 5.51
N LEU A 97 -7.63 -12.22 5.93
CA LEU A 97 -7.69 -12.98 7.18
C LEU A 97 -7.74 -12.06 8.40
N GLN A 98 -7.00 -10.95 8.39
CA GLN A 98 -7.07 -9.95 9.48
C GLN A 98 -8.46 -9.29 9.55
N LYS A 99 -9.06 -8.94 8.40
CA LYS A 99 -10.43 -8.40 8.36
C LYS A 99 -11.47 -9.38 8.90
N ILE A 100 -11.36 -10.66 8.54
CA ILE A 100 -12.26 -11.70 9.07
C ILE A 100 -12.05 -11.84 10.57
N LYS A 101 -10.79 -11.86 11.03
CA LYS A 101 -10.47 -11.93 12.45
C LYS A 101 -11.05 -10.74 13.22
N SER A 102 -10.87 -9.51 12.74
CA SER A 102 -11.41 -8.32 13.43
C SER A 102 -12.93 -8.38 13.52
N LEU A 103 -13.61 -8.72 12.42
CA LEU A 103 -15.06 -8.88 12.40
C LEU A 103 -15.56 -9.90 13.42
N LEU A 104 -14.89 -11.05 13.54
CA LEU A 104 -15.28 -12.09 14.50
C LEU A 104 -15.04 -11.66 15.95
N LEU A 105 -13.97 -10.91 16.21
CA LEU A 105 -13.72 -10.35 17.55
C LEU A 105 -14.77 -9.31 17.91
N ASP A 106 -15.11 -8.42 16.99
CA ASP A 106 -16.16 -7.42 17.18
C ASP A 106 -17.51 -8.10 17.46
N LEU A 107 -17.85 -9.19 16.75
CA LEU A 107 -19.07 -9.94 17.01
C LEU A 107 -19.06 -10.63 18.38
N ARG A 108 -17.92 -11.19 18.80
CA ARG A 108 -17.78 -11.81 20.12
C ARG A 108 -17.93 -10.79 21.24
N ASP A 109 -17.35 -9.60 21.07
CA ASP A 109 -17.31 -8.57 22.10
C ASP A 109 -18.64 -7.77 22.20
N ASN A 110 -19.52 -7.90 21.20
CA ASN A 110 -20.87 -7.32 21.17
C ASN A 110 -22.00 -8.33 21.53
N ILE A 111 -21.65 -9.51 22.04
CA ILE A 111 -22.56 -10.51 22.64
C ILE A 111 -22.35 -10.49 24.16
#